data_AF-A0A949Q7Y9-F1
#
_entry.id   AF-A0A949Q7Y9-F1
#
_cell.length_a   1.000
_cell.length_b   1.000
_cell.length_c   1.000
_cell.angle_alpha   90.00
_cell.angle_beta   90.00
_cell.angle_gamma   90.00
#
_symmetry.space_group_name_H-M   'P 1'
#
loop_
_entity.id
_entity.type
_entity.pdbx_description
1 polymer ?
#
loop_
_entity_poly.entity_id
_entity_poly.type
_entity_poly.pdbx_seq_one_letter_code
_entity_poly.pdbx_strand_id
1 'polypeptide(L)' 'MNSDPPSAAINIDVRNGQAGLCAGCGYFPDYVHSHRCTPGDTCIRAHSGRQIDRFLRNNPEQSEHYL' A
#
# COMPACT_ATOMS: atom_id res chain seq x y z
N MET A 1 -6.47 11.09 38.27
CA MET A 1 -5.16 11.46 37.70
C MET A 1 -4.74 10.32 36.78
N ASN A 2 -5.35 10.29 35.60
CA ASN A 2 -5.09 9.26 34.59
C ASN A 2 -3.91 9.76 33.77
N SER A 3 -2.77 9.11 33.91
CA SER A 3 -1.62 9.33 33.04
C SER A 3 -1.82 8.48 31.79
N ASP A 4 -2.51 9.04 30.80
CA ASP A 4 -2.50 8.51 29.43
C ASP A 4 -1.04 8.44 28.95
N PRO A 5 -0.56 7.31 28.41
CA PRO A 5 0.76 7.27 27.77
C PRO A 5 0.73 8.07 26.46
N PRO A 6 1.87 8.67 26.05
CA PRO A 6 1.92 9.50 24.85
C PRO A 6 1.63 8.65 23.58
N SER A 7 0.49 8.93 22.93
CA SER A 7 0.01 8.37 21.66
C SER A 7 0.89 8.66 20.42
N ALA A 8 2.21 8.68 20.56
CA ALA A 8 3.16 9.02 19.49
C ALA A 8 4.13 7.88 19.10
N ALA A 9 3.87 6.65 19.56
CA ALA A 9 4.64 5.46 19.18
C ALA A 9 3.74 4.33 18.63
N ILE A 10 2.67 4.68 17.92
CA ILE A 10 1.94 3.69 17.10
C ILE A 10 2.83 3.38 15.88
N ASN A 11 3.63 2.33 16.01
CA ASN A 11 4.37 1.60 14.97
C ASN A 11 4.31 2.22 13.56
N ILE A 12 5.29 3.08 13.27
CA ILE A 12 5.53 3.60 11.91
C ILE A 12 5.86 2.45 10.93
N ASP A 13 6.12 1.24 11.42
CA ASP A 13 6.30 0.03 10.60
C ASP A 13 5.03 -0.46 9.90
N VAL A 14 3.83 -0.02 10.29
CA VAL A 14 2.59 -0.33 9.54
C VAL A 14 2.48 0.51 8.26
N ARG A 15 3.18 1.66 8.19
CA ARG A 15 3.34 2.42 6.94
C ARG A 15 4.36 1.75 6.01
N ASN A 16 5.24 0.91 6.55
CA ASN A 16 6.18 0.06 5.82
C ASN A 16 5.57 -1.28 5.38
N GLY A 17 4.34 -1.26 4.83
CA GLY A 17 3.82 -2.36 4.02
C GLY A 17 4.72 -2.74 2.82
N GLN A 18 5.78 -1.95 2.56
CA GLN A 18 6.82 -2.19 1.56
C GLN A 18 7.49 -3.56 1.67
N ALA A 19 7.83 -4.04 2.86
CA ALA A 19 8.61 -5.28 2.98
C ALA A 19 7.78 -6.54 2.66
N GLY A 20 6.52 -6.60 3.12
CA GLY A 20 5.66 -7.76 2.92
C GLY A 20 4.91 -7.76 1.59
N LEU A 21 4.42 -6.61 1.12
CA LEU A 21 3.57 -6.55 -0.06
C LEU A 21 4.35 -6.70 -1.37
N CYS A 22 5.58 -6.19 -1.43
CA CYS A 22 6.42 -6.29 -2.63
C CYS A 22 7.06 -7.68 -2.79
N ALA A 23 7.23 -8.43 -1.70
CA ALA A 23 7.77 -9.78 -1.77
C ALA A 23 6.85 -10.69 -2.62
N GLY A 24 7.36 -11.15 -3.77
CA GLY A 24 6.61 -11.97 -4.73
C GLY A 24 5.49 -11.24 -5.47
N CYS A 25 5.47 -9.91 -5.47
CA CYS A 25 4.50 -9.13 -6.25
C CYS A 25 4.95 -9.05 -7.72
N GLY A 26 4.09 -9.45 -8.66
CA GLY A 26 4.39 -9.36 -10.10
C GLY A 26 4.55 -7.93 -10.64
N TYR A 27 4.11 -6.91 -9.90
CA TYR A 27 4.29 -5.50 -10.25
C TYR A 27 5.60 -4.91 -9.72
N PHE A 28 6.28 -5.59 -8.79
CA PHE A 28 7.59 -5.18 -8.31
C PHE A 28 8.68 -5.80 -9.21
N PRO A 29 9.72 -5.04 -9.61
CA PRO A 29 10.03 -3.66 -9.21
C PRO A 29 9.44 -2.56 -10.10
N ASP A 30 8.96 -2.91 -11.31
CA ASP A 30 8.69 -1.95 -12.38
C ASP A 30 7.67 -0.87 -12.02
N TYR A 31 6.56 -1.24 -11.38
CA TYR A 31 5.51 -0.29 -11.02
C TYR A 31 5.94 0.64 -9.89
N VAL A 32 6.81 0.17 -8.99
CA VAL A 32 7.33 1.00 -7.90
C VAL A 32 8.31 2.02 -8.46
N HIS A 33 9.25 1.60 -9.32
CA HIS A 33 10.21 2.50 -9.95
C HIS A 33 9.54 3.51 -10.89
N SER A 34 8.45 3.10 -11.54
CA SER A 34 7.65 3.98 -12.41
C SER A 34 6.62 4.83 -11.67
N HIS A 35 6.61 4.82 -10.33
CA HIS A 35 5.66 5.57 -9.49
C HIS A 35 4.18 5.24 -9.77
N ARG A 36 3.92 4.06 -10.31
CA ARG A 36 2.58 3.52 -10.59
C ARG A 36 1.95 2.83 -9.37
N CYS A 37 2.77 2.50 -8.37
CA CYS A 37 2.38 1.89 -7.11
C CYS A 37 3.29 2.38 -5.97
N THR A 38 2.71 2.63 -4.79
CA THR A 38 3.42 2.97 -3.56
C THR A 38 2.92 2.05 -2.45
N PRO A 39 3.68 1.02 -2.02
CA PRO A 39 3.23 0.15 -0.94
C PRO A 39 2.97 0.94 0.34
N GLY A 40 1.85 0.65 1.02
CA GLY A 40 1.39 1.45 2.15
C GLY A 40 0.53 2.67 1.78
N ASP A 41 0.32 2.98 0.49
CA ASP A 41 -0.59 4.05 0.04
C ASP A 41 -1.45 3.68 -1.18
N THR A 42 -0.82 3.20 -2.25
CA THR A 42 -1.43 2.87 -3.55
C THR A 42 -0.91 1.50 -3.99
N CYS A 43 -1.61 0.41 -3.67
CA CYS A 43 -1.13 -0.95 -3.93
C CYS A 43 -2.28 -1.94 -4.10
N ILE A 44 -2.20 -2.81 -5.11
CA ILE A 44 -3.20 -3.86 -5.38
C ILE A 44 -3.20 -4.99 -4.34
N ARG A 45 -2.04 -5.30 -3.73
CA ARG A 45 -1.92 -6.33 -2.69
C ARG A 45 -2.32 -5.84 -1.31
N ALA A 46 -2.74 -4.58 -1.17
CA ALA A 46 -3.15 -4.03 0.11
C ALA A 46 -4.46 -4.65 0.60
N HIS A 47 -4.59 -4.84 1.92
CA HIS A 47 -5.86 -5.23 2.54
C HIS A 47 -6.74 -4.01 2.85
N SER A 48 -6.83 -3.06 1.91
CA SER A 48 -7.59 -1.81 2.06
C SER A 48 -8.21 -1.41 0.73
N GLY A 49 -9.54 -1.36 0.69
CA GLY A 49 -10.28 -0.98 -0.52
C GLY A 49 -9.87 0.38 -1.08
N ARG A 50 -9.55 1.35 -0.20
CA ARG A 50 -9.10 2.69 -0.64
C ARG A 50 -7.72 2.66 -1.32
N GLN A 51 -6.82 1.80 -0.88
CA GLN A 51 -5.48 1.67 -1.47
C GLN A 51 -5.54 0.92 -2.81
N ILE A 52 -6.39 -0.12 -2.88
CA ILE A 52 -6.70 -0.86 -4.12
C ILE A 52 -7.35 0.09 -5.14
N ASP A 53 -8.36 0.85 -4.73
CA ASP A 53 -9.06 1.80 -5.60
C ASP A 53 -8.12 2.86 -6.18
N ARG A 54 -7.21 3.42 -5.36
CA ARG A 54 -6.17 4.33 -5.88
C ARG A 54 -5.25 3.64 -6.87
N PHE A 55 -4.86 2.38 -6.61
CA PHE A 55 -4.04 1.62 -7.55
C PHE A 55 -4.75 1.46 -8.89
N LEU A 56 -6.03 1.06 -8.91
CA LEU A 56 -6.80 0.87 -10.14
C LEU A 56 -7.06 2.20 -10.87
N ARG A 57 -7.30 3.29 -10.13
CA ARG A 57 -7.42 4.64 -10.73
C ARG A 57 -6.12 5.14 -11.37
N ASN A 58 -4.97 4.81 -10.77
CA ASN A 58 -3.66 5.16 -11.32
C ASN A 58 -3.20 4.20 -12.43
N ASN A 59 -3.83 3.01 -12.52
CA ASN A 59 -3.53 1.98 -13.50
C ASN A 59 -4.82 1.47 -14.14
N PRO A 60 -5.54 2.31 -14.92
CA PRO A 60 -6.85 1.95 -15.46
C PRO A 60 -6.80 0.67 -16.29
N GLU A 61 -5.68 0.42 -16.99
CA GLU A 61 -5.48 -0.78 -17.80
C GLU A 61 -5.43 -2.07 -16.96
N GLN A 62 -5.11 -1.98 -15.66
CA GLN A 62 -5.16 -3.12 -14.76
C GLN A 62 -6.58 -3.44 -14.29
N SER A 63 -7.52 -2.51 -14.39
CA SER A 63 -8.89 -2.70 -13.88
C SER A 63 -9.59 -3.88 -14.55
N GLU A 64 -9.36 -4.07 -15.85
CA GLU A 64 -9.93 -5.20 -16.61
C GLU A 64 -9.50 -6.57 -16.07
N HIS A 65 -8.37 -6.66 -15.37
CA HIS A 65 -7.87 -7.90 -14.79
C HIS A 65 -8.47 -8.23 -13.42
N TYR A 66 -9.24 -7.32 -12.81
CA TYR A 66 -9.77 -7.45 -11.45
C TYR A 66 -11.29 -7.22 -11.34
N LEU A 67 -12.01 -7.31 -12.46
CA LEU A 67 -13.48 -7.40 -12.52
C LEU A 67 -13.95 -8.84 -12.39
#